data_AF-A0A059LLI8-F1
#
_entry.id   AF-A0A059LLI8-F1
#
_cell.length_a   1.000
_cell.length_b   1.000
_cell.length_c   1.000
_cell.angle_alpha   90.00
_cell.angle_beta   90.00
_cell.angle_gamma   90.00
#
_symmetry.space_group_name_H-M   'P 1'
#
loop_
_entity.id
_entity.type
_entity.pdbx_description
1 polymer ?
#
loop_
_entity_poly.entity_id
_entity_poly.type
_entity_poly.pdbx_seq_one_letter_code
_entity_poly.pdbx_strand_id
1 'polypeptide(L)'
;MENWSRTIPSLMAQWNVERSQLIKLLASTRDGWIAADLRGWTGANRLYSAVGPALHSLVKQQEAFIVTTKQAQYVDVLLRELAGVELAPERIVSTAETGEPKATVLEHLQARFPDTRYHFVEDRAATLESVAAMPEMERWKLHLADWGYNTPEEREACRARPDCRIEVLSRRQLFKAFVQV
;
A
#
# COMPACT_ATOMS: atom_id res chain seq x y z
N MET A 1 4.20 16.41 -9.53
CA MET A 1 3.15 17.45 -9.64
C MET A 1 3.33 18.40 -8.45
N GLU A 2 4.18 19.42 -8.59
CA GLU A 2 4.83 20.12 -7.45
C GLU A 2 3.93 21.04 -6.61
N ASN A 3 2.66 21.27 -6.98
CA ASN A 3 1.78 22.20 -6.26
C ASN A 3 0.42 21.61 -5.84
N TRP A 4 0.28 20.29 -5.90
CA TRP A 4 -1.02 19.62 -5.73
C TRP A 4 -1.72 19.93 -4.40
N SER A 5 -0.97 20.06 -3.31
CA SER A 5 -1.49 20.41 -1.98
C SER A 5 -2.12 21.81 -1.92
N ARG A 6 -1.68 22.74 -2.78
CA ARG A 6 -2.24 24.09 -2.92
C ARG A 6 -3.35 24.15 -3.96
N THR A 7 -3.25 23.34 -5.02
CA THR A 7 -4.22 23.30 -6.11
C THR A 7 -5.55 22.67 -5.69
N ILE A 8 -5.54 21.57 -4.94
CA ILE A 8 -6.77 20.87 -4.53
C ILE A 8 -7.74 21.79 -3.79
N PRO A 9 -7.35 22.51 -2.71
CA PRO A 9 -8.29 23.35 -1.96
C PRO A 9 -8.90 24.45 -2.82
N SER A 10 -8.11 25.05 -3.72
CA SER A 10 -8.57 26.08 -4.64
C SER A 10 -9.62 25.55 -5.63
N LEU A 11 -9.37 24.40 -6.25
CA LEU A 11 -10.31 23.76 -7.17
C LEU A 11 -11.60 23.31 -6.47
N MET A 12 -11.48 22.77 -5.26
CA MET A 12 -12.63 22.36 -4.46
C MET A 12 -13.52 23.55 -4.10
N ALA A 13 -12.92 24.68 -3.71
CA ALA A 13 -13.66 25.92 -3.46
C ALA A 13 -14.31 26.44 -4.75
N GLN A 14 -13.59 26.43 -5.87
CA GLN A 14 -14.11 26.85 -7.18
C GLN A 14 -15.31 26.02 -7.63
N TRP A 15 -15.28 24.70 -7.40
CA TRP A 15 -16.36 23.79 -7.79
C TRP A 15 -17.43 23.63 -6.72
N ASN A 16 -17.29 24.29 -5.56
CA ASN A 16 -18.19 24.19 -4.42
C ASN A 16 -18.44 22.72 -3.99
N VAL A 17 -17.35 21.95 -3.88
CA VAL A 17 -17.37 20.53 -3.49
C VAL A 17 -16.49 20.28 -2.28
N GLU A 18 -17.03 19.52 -1.34
CA GLU A 18 -16.32 19.04 -0.17
C GLU A 18 -15.55 17.75 -0.46
N ARG A 19 -14.44 17.54 0.26
CA ARG A 19 -13.59 16.34 0.08
C ARG A 19 -14.39 15.06 0.34
N SER A 20 -15.25 15.10 1.36
CA SER A 20 -16.11 13.98 1.73
C SER A 20 -17.11 13.62 0.62
N GLN A 21 -17.64 14.62 -0.09
CA GLN A 21 -18.53 14.40 -1.24
C GLN A 21 -17.79 13.72 -2.39
N LEU A 22 -16.57 14.17 -2.71
CA LEU A 22 -15.74 13.55 -3.75
C LEU A 22 -15.38 12.09 -3.40
N ILE A 23 -15.01 11.82 -2.15
CA ILE A 23 -14.72 10.46 -1.68
C ILE A 23 -15.97 9.57 -1.79
N LYS A 24 -17.12 10.06 -1.36
CA LYS A 24 -18.40 9.33 -1.42
C LYS A 24 -18.81 9.06 -2.87
N LEU A 25 -18.69 10.05 -3.74
CA LEU A 25 -18.98 9.90 -5.17
C LEU A 25 -18.07 8.84 -5.79
N LEU A 26 -16.75 8.94 -5.57
CA LEU A 26 -15.78 7.95 -6.07
C LEU A 26 -16.07 6.53 -5.57
N ALA A 27 -16.50 6.37 -4.32
CA ALA A 27 -16.94 5.07 -3.78
C ALA A 27 -18.20 4.56 -4.52
N SER A 28 -19.27 5.34 -4.52
CA SER A 28 -20.55 4.94 -5.14
C SER A 28 -20.44 4.63 -6.64
N THR A 29 -19.59 5.36 -7.38
CA THR A 29 -19.34 5.08 -8.80
C THR A 29 -18.63 3.74 -8.99
N ARG A 30 -17.68 3.41 -8.11
CA ARG A 30 -17.01 2.10 -8.15
C ARG A 30 -17.97 0.98 -7.76
N ASP A 31 -18.79 1.18 -6.73
CA ASP A 31 -19.78 0.20 -6.30
C ASP A 31 -20.78 -0.10 -7.41
N GLY A 32 -21.31 0.95 -8.06
CA GLY A 32 -22.21 0.81 -9.20
C GLY A 32 -21.57 0.10 -10.40
N TRP A 33 -20.31 0.42 -10.72
CA TRP A 33 -19.59 -0.25 -11.80
C TRP A 33 -19.32 -1.72 -11.46
N ILE A 34 -18.85 -2.04 -10.25
CA ILE A 34 -18.61 -3.43 -9.81
C ILE A 34 -19.90 -4.24 -9.86
N ALA A 35 -21.02 -3.68 -9.41
CA ALA A 35 -22.32 -4.35 -9.43
C ALA A 35 -22.84 -4.61 -10.85
N ALA A 36 -22.61 -3.68 -11.78
CA ALA A 36 -23.08 -3.78 -13.16
C ALA A 36 -22.15 -4.61 -14.07
N ASP A 37 -20.84 -4.47 -13.90
CA ASP A 37 -19.80 -5.08 -14.73
C ASP A 37 -18.48 -5.23 -13.96
N LEU A 38 -18.42 -6.28 -13.14
CA LEU A 38 -17.21 -6.64 -12.40
C LEU A 38 -16.01 -6.83 -13.34
N ARG A 39 -16.19 -7.47 -14.50
CA ARG A 39 -15.10 -7.76 -15.44
C ARG A 39 -14.55 -6.49 -16.08
N GLY A 40 -15.41 -5.55 -16.45
CA GLY A 40 -14.99 -4.24 -16.96
C GLY A 40 -14.23 -3.46 -15.90
N TRP A 41 -14.72 -3.44 -14.64
CA TRP A 41 -14.03 -2.75 -13.55
C TRP A 41 -12.66 -3.38 -13.25
N THR A 42 -12.58 -4.72 -13.13
CA THR A 42 -11.29 -5.40 -12.89
C THR A 42 -10.35 -5.26 -14.08
N GLY A 43 -10.86 -5.30 -15.30
CA GLY A 43 -10.09 -5.09 -16.54
C GLY A 43 -9.49 -3.68 -16.69
N ALA A 44 -10.05 -2.68 -16.00
CA ALA A 44 -9.47 -1.34 -15.91
C ALA A 44 -8.30 -1.24 -14.91
N ASN A 45 -8.03 -2.30 -14.15
CA ASN A 45 -6.94 -2.37 -13.19
C ASN A 45 -5.84 -3.32 -13.69
N ARG A 46 -4.60 -3.12 -13.21
CA ARG A 46 -3.47 -3.97 -13.56
C ARG A 46 -2.53 -4.15 -12.38
N LEU A 47 -2.15 -5.39 -12.11
CA LEU A 47 -1.03 -5.70 -11.23
C LEU A 47 0.29 -5.56 -12.00
N TYR A 48 1.34 -5.10 -11.33
CA TYR A 48 2.68 -5.19 -11.90
C TYR A 48 3.02 -6.64 -12.21
N SER A 49 3.77 -6.84 -13.29
CA SER A 49 4.19 -8.19 -13.71
C SER A 49 4.84 -8.96 -12.55
N ALA A 50 4.49 -10.24 -12.45
CA ALA A 50 4.89 -11.18 -11.40
C ALA A 50 4.40 -10.89 -9.96
N VAL A 51 3.73 -9.76 -9.68
CA VAL A 51 3.17 -9.48 -8.34
C VAL A 51 2.08 -10.48 -7.96
N GLY A 52 1.15 -10.81 -8.89
CA GLY A 52 0.06 -11.75 -8.60
C GLY A 52 0.57 -13.12 -8.11
N PRO A 53 1.39 -13.83 -8.92
CA PRO A 53 1.98 -15.09 -8.51
C PRO A 53 2.84 -15.00 -7.23
N ALA A 54 3.62 -13.92 -7.09
CA ALA A 54 4.45 -13.74 -5.90
C ALA A 54 3.60 -13.53 -4.63
N LEU A 55 2.53 -12.74 -4.68
CA LEU A 55 1.59 -12.59 -3.58
C LEU A 55 0.94 -13.94 -3.26
N HIS A 56 0.53 -14.70 -4.26
CA HIS A 56 -0.08 -16.02 -4.06
C HIS A 56 0.84 -16.99 -3.32
N SER A 57 2.13 -17.02 -3.65
CA SER A 57 3.11 -17.81 -2.89
C SER A 57 3.39 -17.22 -1.51
N LEU A 58 3.51 -15.89 -1.39
CA LEU A 58 3.80 -15.21 -0.14
C LEU A 58 2.74 -15.49 0.93
N VAL A 59 1.45 -15.32 0.59
CA VAL A 59 0.35 -15.52 1.56
C VAL A 59 0.21 -16.97 2.03
N LYS A 60 0.78 -17.94 1.30
CA LYS A 60 0.84 -19.35 1.70
C LYS A 60 2.02 -19.66 2.61
N GLN A 61 3.11 -18.92 2.48
CA GLN A 61 4.37 -19.17 3.20
C GLN A 61 4.54 -18.29 4.42
N GLN A 62 3.91 -17.11 4.44
CA GLN A 62 4.11 -16.06 5.42
C GLN A 62 2.78 -15.47 5.86
N GLU A 63 2.76 -14.89 7.06
CA GLU A 63 1.65 -14.06 7.49
C GLU A 63 1.76 -12.68 6.82
N ALA A 64 0.76 -12.34 5.99
CA ALA A 64 0.76 -11.14 5.17
C ALA A 64 -0.43 -10.25 5.47
N PHE A 65 -0.17 -8.94 5.54
CA PHE A 65 -1.16 -7.88 5.72
C PHE A 65 -1.03 -6.87 4.60
N ILE A 66 -2.15 -6.27 4.19
CA ILE A 66 -2.17 -5.10 3.31
C ILE A 66 -2.63 -3.89 4.10
N VAL A 67 -1.79 -2.86 4.15
CA VAL A 67 -2.13 -1.57 4.77
C VAL A 67 -2.23 -0.52 3.66
N THR A 68 -3.43 0.01 3.42
CA THR A 68 -3.72 0.81 2.22
C THR A 68 -4.62 2.01 2.49
N THR A 69 -4.61 3.02 1.62
CA THR A 69 -5.62 4.10 1.61
C THR A 69 -6.81 3.77 0.72
N LYS A 70 -6.78 2.64 0.00
CA LYS A 70 -7.92 2.13 -0.75
C LYS A 70 -8.89 1.46 0.24
N GLN A 71 -10.20 1.61 0.04
CA GLN A 71 -11.21 0.87 0.82
C GLN A 71 -10.97 -0.63 0.69
N ALA A 72 -11.15 -1.36 1.79
CA ALA A 72 -10.74 -2.76 1.91
C ALA A 72 -11.46 -3.66 0.88
N GLN A 73 -12.76 -3.43 0.67
CA GLN A 73 -13.57 -4.18 -0.30
C GLN A 73 -13.01 -4.18 -1.73
N TYR A 74 -12.43 -3.06 -2.19
CA TYR A 74 -11.86 -3.01 -3.54
C TYR A 74 -10.50 -3.70 -3.62
N VAL A 75 -9.74 -3.74 -2.51
CA VAL A 75 -8.50 -4.51 -2.46
C VAL A 75 -8.82 -6.00 -2.54
N ASP A 76 -9.81 -6.45 -1.78
CA ASP A 76 -10.29 -7.84 -1.80
C ASP A 76 -10.66 -8.29 -3.23
N VAL A 77 -11.52 -7.53 -3.91
CA VAL A 77 -11.89 -7.81 -5.31
C VAL A 77 -10.65 -7.87 -6.21
N LEU A 78 -9.71 -6.92 -6.10
CA LEU A 78 -8.51 -6.92 -6.95
C LEU A 78 -7.58 -8.09 -6.66
N LEU A 79 -7.43 -8.49 -5.41
CA LEU A 79 -6.62 -9.66 -5.05
C LEU A 79 -7.24 -10.94 -5.60
N ARG A 80 -8.54 -11.13 -5.41
CA ARG A 80 -9.23 -12.33 -5.88
C ARG A 80 -9.20 -12.42 -7.40
N GLU A 81 -9.57 -11.34 -8.07
CA GLU A 81 -9.79 -11.33 -9.53
C GLU A 81 -8.49 -11.21 -10.33
N LEU A 82 -7.45 -10.52 -9.82
CA LEU A 82 -6.20 -10.30 -10.56
C LEU A 82 -5.01 -11.10 -10.05
N ALA A 83 -4.99 -11.49 -8.77
CA ALA A 83 -3.90 -12.29 -8.18
C ALA A 83 -4.30 -13.74 -7.87
N GLY A 84 -5.59 -14.07 -7.88
CA GLY A 84 -6.07 -15.37 -7.39
C GLY A 84 -5.71 -15.58 -5.91
N VAL A 85 -5.75 -14.50 -5.13
CA VAL A 85 -5.39 -14.48 -3.71
C VAL A 85 -6.61 -14.12 -2.89
N GLU A 86 -6.86 -14.92 -1.85
CA GLU A 86 -7.82 -14.62 -0.80
C GLU A 86 -7.04 -14.29 0.47
N LEU A 87 -7.36 -13.15 1.09
CA LEU A 87 -6.86 -12.76 2.40
C LEU A 87 -8.06 -12.58 3.32
N ALA A 88 -7.92 -13.00 4.58
CA ALA A 88 -8.95 -12.76 5.58
C ALA A 88 -9.21 -11.24 5.69
N PRO A 89 -10.46 -10.78 5.84
CA PRO A 89 -10.78 -9.34 5.86
C PRO A 89 -9.97 -8.54 6.89
N GLU A 90 -9.71 -9.11 8.06
CA GLU A 90 -8.89 -8.50 9.11
C GLU A 90 -7.41 -8.31 8.74
N ARG A 91 -6.95 -8.91 7.63
CA ARG A 91 -5.60 -8.73 7.08
C ARG A 91 -5.52 -7.61 6.04
N ILE A 92 -6.64 -6.98 5.70
CA ILE A 92 -6.71 -5.82 4.80
C ILE A 92 -7.12 -4.60 5.62
N VAL A 93 -6.15 -3.78 6.01
CA VAL A 93 -6.38 -2.58 6.83
C VAL A 93 -6.43 -1.34 5.94
N SER A 94 -7.59 -0.71 5.85
CA SER A 94 -7.76 0.56 5.14
C SER A 94 -7.61 1.76 6.06
N THR A 95 -6.53 2.51 5.91
CA THR A 95 -6.29 3.77 6.64
C THR A 95 -7.26 4.88 6.23
N ALA A 96 -7.92 4.76 5.07
CA ALA A 96 -8.98 5.68 4.68
C ALA A 96 -10.31 5.40 5.41
N GLU A 97 -10.52 4.18 5.88
CA GLU A 97 -11.71 3.79 6.65
C GLU A 97 -11.46 3.96 8.15
N THR A 98 -10.30 3.55 8.66
CA THR A 98 -9.96 3.68 10.08
C THR A 98 -9.53 5.10 10.46
N GLY A 99 -8.98 5.86 9.51
CA GLY A 99 -8.36 7.16 9.78
C GLY A 99 -6.98 7.07 10.43
N GLU A 100 -6.50 5.86 10.73
CA GLU A 100 -5.22 5.65 11.40
C GLU A 100 -4.05 5.75 10.41
N PRO A 101 -2.95 6.45 10.76
CA PRO A 101 -1.73 6.40 9.97
C PRO A 101 -1.16 4.99 9.86
N LYS A 102 -0.44 4.71 8.77
CA LYS A 102 0.20 3.39 8.57
C LYS A 102 1.09 2.99 9.74
N ALA A 103 1.85 3.92 10.31
CA ALA A 103 2.72 3.67 11.47
C ALA A 103 1.96 3.10 12.67
N THR A 104 0.81 3.69 13.02
CA THR A 104 -0.06 3.21 14.10
C THR A 104 -0.59 1.80 13.83
N VAL A 105 -0.94 1.49 12.57
CA VAL A 105 -1.31 0.13 12.18
C VAL A 105 -0.14 -0.86 12.40
N LEU A 106 1.09 -0.46 12.06
CA LEU A 106 2.27 -1.30 12.28
C LEU A 106 2.56 -1.52 13.77
N GLU A 107 2.32 -0.53 14.64
CA GLU A 107 2.39 -0.66 16.10
C GLU A 107 1.39 -1.69 16.62
N HIS A 108 0.14 -1.61 16.17
CA HIS A 108 -0.90 -2.58 16.54
C HIS A 108 -0.53 -4.00 16.11
N LEU A 109 0.03 -4.17 14.91
CA LEU A 109 0.53 -5.46 14.44
C LEU A 109 1.71 -5.96 15.29
N GLN A 110 2.66 -5.08 15.61
CA GLN A 110 3.80 -5.40 16.48
C GLN A 110 3.37 -5.90 17.86
N ALA A 111 2.38 -5.24 18.47
CA ALA A 111 1.82 -5.63 19.75
C ALA A 111 1.07 -6.96 19.68
N ARG A 112 0.41 -7.25 18.55
CA ARG A 112 -0.33 -8.50 18.34
C ARG A 112 0.59 -9.71 18.12
N PHE A 113 1.74 -9.53 17.47
CA PHE A 113 2.70 -10.63 17.22
C PHE A 113 4.12 -10.29 17.73
N PRO A 114 4.32 -10.24 19.06
CA PRO A 114 5.54 -9.69 19.66
C PRO A 114 6.80 -10.52 19.42
N ASP A 115 6.76 -11.74 18.90
CA ASP A 115 7.96 -12.58 18.66
C ASP A 115 8.31 -12.72 17.18
N THR A 116 7.74 -11.87 16.33
CA THR A 116 7.90 -11.91 14.88
C THR A 116 9.00 -10.98 14.38
N ARG A 117 9.61 -11.31 13.24
CA ARG A 117 10.43 -10.40 12.44
C ARG A 117 9.55 -9.78 11.36
N TYR A 118 9.53 -8.46 11.30
CA TYR A 118 8.62 -7.76 10.43
C TYR A 118 9.30 -7.20 9.20
N HIS A 119 8.58 -7.24 8.08
CA HIS A 119 8.99 -6.62 6.83
C HIS A 119 7.87 -5.72 6.35
N PHE A 120 8.18 -4.43 6.13
CA PHE A 120 7.23 -3.48 5.57
C PHE A 120 7.70 -3.04 4.19
N VAL A 121 6.86 -3.30 3.19
CA VAL A 121 7.12 -2.98 1.78
C VAL A 121 6.18 -1.88 1.34
N GLU A 122 6.74 -0.79 0.81
CA GLU A 122 6.01 0.42 0.47
C GLU A 122 6.67 1.12 -0.73
N ASP A 123 5.90 1.79 -1.57
CA ASP A 123 6.43 2.53 -2.72
C ASP A 123 6.59 4.03 -2.47
N ARG A 124 6.07 4.53 -1.34
CA ARG A 124 6.20 5.93 -0.90
C ARG A 124 7.32 6.10 0.12
N ALA A 125 8.44 6.69 -0.31
CA ALA A 125 9.63 6.92 0.53
C ALA A 125 9.31 7.67 1.84
N ALA A 126 8.55 8.75 1.79
CA ALA A 126 8.18 9.53 2.98
C ALA A 126 7.45 8.71 4.07
N THR A 127 6.66 7.69 3.68
CA THR A 127 6.00 6.80 4.64
C THR A 127 7.03 5.93 5.36
N LEU A 128 7.97 5.34 4.61
CA LEU A 128 9.05 4.56 5.19
C LEU A 128 9.95 5.40 6.09
N GLU A 129 10.23 6.65 5.70
CA GLU A 129 11.00 7.58 6.53
C GLU A 129 10.31 7.92 7.85
N SER A 130 8.99 8.15 7.85
CA SER A 130 8.24 8.38 9.09
C SER A 130 8.29 7.17 10.03
N VAL A 131 8.21 5.95 9.49
CA VAL A 131 8.34 4.71 10.28
C VAL A 131 9.80 4.51 10.72
N ALA A 132 10.77 4.87 9.88
CA ALA A 132 12.19 4.76 10.19
C ALA A 132 12.62 5.67 11.35
N ALA A 133 11.98 6.84 11.50
CA ALA A 133 12.25 7.81 12.55
C ALA A 133 11.73 7.40 13.94
N MET A 134 10.86 6.40 14.01
CA MET A 134 10.28 5.88 15.25
C MET A 134 11.18 4.79 15.86
N PRO A 135 11.79 5.01 17.04
CA PRO A 135 12.66 4.01 17.68
C PRO A 135 11.96 2.67 17.97
N GLU A 136 10.70 2.72 18.37
CA GLU A 136 9.83 1.57 18.62
C GLU A 136 9.61 0.67 17.40
N MET A 137 9.90 1.19 16.19
CA MET A 137 9.80 0.47 14.92
C MET A 137 11.12 -0.19 14.50
N GLU A 138 12.11 -0.30 15.37
CA GLU A 138 13.43 -0.92 15.06
C GLU A 138 13.31 -2.35 14.52
N ARG A 139 12.28 -3.08 14.95
CA ARG A 139 12.02 -4.48 14.55
C ARG A 139 11.47 -4.65 13.14
N TRP A 140 11.05 -3.56 12.51
CA TRP A 140 10.59 -3.55 11.13
C TRP A 140 11.77 -3.35 10.18
N LYS A 141 12.00 -4.35 9.32
CA LYS A 141 12.86 -4.16 8.15
C LYS A 141 12.06 -3.45 7.07
N LEU A 142 12.52 -2.27 6.68
CA LEU A 142 11.79 -1.38 5.78
C LEU A 142 12.30 -1.53 4.35
N HIS A 143 11.39 -1.67 3.38
CA HIS A 143 11.72 -1.90 1.97
C HIS A 143 11.01 -0.88 1.09
N LEU A 144 11.79 -0.04 0.40
CA LEU A 144 11.26 0.81 -0.66
C LEU A 144 11.20 0.01 -1.95
N ALA A 145 10.00 -0.25 -2.44
CA ALA A 145 9.78 -0.82 -3.77
C ALA A 145 10.29 0.18 -4.83
N ASP A 146 11.19 -0.23 -5.72
CA ASP A 146 11.76 0.67 -6.74
C ASP A 146 10.80 1.01 -7.91
N TRP A 147 9.56 0.55 -7.80
CA TRP A 147 8.45 0.78 -8.72
C TRP A 147 7.28 1.43 -7.97
N GLY A 148 6.34 2.02 -8.70
CA GLY A 148 5.18 2.68 -8.10
C GLY A 148 5.31 4.21 -8.16
N TYR A 149 4.95 4.87 -7.07
CA TYR A 149 4.88 6.34 -7.03
C TYR A 149 6.21 7.07 -6.80
N ASN A 150 7.29 6.38 -6.41
CA ASN A 150 8.57 7.03 -6.13
C ASN A 150 9.36 7.45 -7.38
N THR A 151 10.17 8.49 -7.23
CA THR A 151 11.05 9.01 -8.28
C THR A 151 12.46 8.43 -8.21
N PRO A 152 13.26 8.49 -9.30
CA PRO A 152 14.69 8.16 -9.25
C PRO A 152 15.46 8.91 -8.17
N GLU A 153 15.15 10.19 -7.96
CA GLU A 153 15.80 11.05 -6.97
C GLU A 153 15.48 10.58 -5.54
N GLU A 154 14.21 10.23 -5.26
CA GLU A 154 13.82 9.68 -3.95
C GLU A 154 14.53 8.35 -3.66
N ARG A 155 14.66 7.48 -4.68
CA ARG A 155 15.40 6.21 -4.54
C ARG A 155 16.88 6.45 -4.27
N GLU A 156 17.50 7.40 -4.96
CA GLU A 156 18.92 7.70 -4.79
C GLU A 156 19.18 8.35 -3.42
N ALA A 157 18.33 9.29 -2.99
CA ALA A 157 18.40 9.86 -1.65
C ALA A 157 18.26 8.79 -0.57
N CYS A 158 17.39 7.79 -0.78
CA CYS A 158 17.23 6.66 0.13
C CYS A 158 18.51 5.79 0.21
N ARG A 159 19.17 5.53 -0.93
CA ARG A 159 20.42 4.74 -1.00
C ARG A 159 21.64 5.48 -0.47
N ALA A 160 21.71 6.79 -0.67
CA ALA A 160 22.87 7.61 -0.30
C ALA A 160 23.00 7.83 1.21
N ARG A 161 21.97 7.47 1.99
CA ARG A 161 21.96 7.59 3.45
C ARG A 161 22.63 6.37 4.11
N PRO A 162 23.82 6.50 4.72
CA PRO A 162 24.56 5.38 5.30
C PRO A 162 23.81 4.71 6.46
N ASP A 163 23.06 5.49 7.24
CA ASP A 163 22.29 5.04 8.41
C ASP A 163 20.81 4.75 8.08
N CYS A 164 20.48 4.56 6.80
CA CYS A 164 19.11 4.32 6.39
C CYS A 164 18.67 2.89 6.72
N ARG A 165 17.65 2.73 7.56
CA ARG A 165 16.98 1.43 7.79
C ARG A 165 16.15 0.93 6.60
N ILE A 166 16.12 1.68 5.49
CA ILE A 166 15.27 1.42 4.33
C ILE A 166 16.12 0.82 3.22
N GLU A 167 15.78 -0.40 2.81
CA GLU A 167 16.41 -1.10 1.71
C GLU A 167 15.61 -0.86 0.41
N VAL A 168 16.25 -0.31 -0.63
CA VAL A 168 15.59 -0.14 -1.94
C VAL A 168 15.67 -1.43 -2.73
N LEU A 169 14.51 -2.04 -3.02
CA LEU A 169 14.42 -3.33 -3.69
C LEU A 169 13.66 -3.24 -5.02
N SER A 170 14.21 -3.89 -6.04
CA SER A 170 13.46 -4.20 -7.26
C SER A 170 12.46 -5.32 -7.05
N ARG A 171 11.44 -5.42 -7.91
CA ARG A 171 10.44 -6.52 -7.88
C ARG A 171 11.11 -7.89 -7.78
N ARG A 172 12.17 -8.10 -8.56
CA ARG A 172 12.91 -9.37 -8.60
C ARG A 172 13.62 -9.64 -7.27
N GLN A 173 14.27 -8.64 -6.68
CA GLN A 173 14.94 -8.80 -5.39
C GLN A 173 13.93 -9.06 -4.27
N LEU A 174 12.79 -8.36 -4.29
CA LEU A 174 11.74 -8.55 -3.32
C LEU A 174 11.19 -9.98 -3.35
N PHE A 175 10.86 -10.50 -4.53
CA PHE A 175 10.37 -11.87 -4.65
C PHE A 175 11.43 -12.91 -4.26
N LYS A 176 12.70 -12.69 -4.61
CA LYS A 176 13.78 -13.57 -4.15
C LYS A 176 13.93 -13.58 -2.62
N ALA A 177 13.67 -12.44 -1.96
CA ALA A 177 13.80 -12.33 -0.51
C ALA A 177 12.64 -12.99 0.25
N PHE A 178 11.43 -13.00 -0.31
CA PHE A 178 10.21 -13.38 0.42
C PHE A 178 9.45 -14.58 -0.15
N VAL A 179 9.76 -15.02 -1.36
CA VAL A 179 9.10 -16.15 -2.01
C VAL A 179 10.15 -17.22 -2.27
N GLN A 180 10.06 -18.32 -1.53
CA GLN A 180 10.80 -19.53 -1.86
C GLN A 180 10.07 -20.24 -3.00
N VAL A 181 10.80 -20.52 -4.08
CA VAL A 181 10.32 -21.29 -5.25
C VAL A 181 10.51 -22.77 -4.99
#